data_AF-A0A3G9DQC5-F1
#
_entry.id   AF-A0A3G9DQC5-F1
#
_cell.length_a   1.000
_cell.length_b   1.000
_cell.length_c   1.000
_cell.angle_alpha   90.00
_cell.angle_beta   90.00
_cell.angle_gamma   90.00
#
_symmetry.space_group_name_H-M   'P 1'
#
loop_
_entity.id
_entity.type
_entity.pdbx_description
1 polymer ?
#
loop_
_entity_poly.entity_id
_entity_poly.type
_entity_poly.pdbx_seq_one_letter_code
_entity_poly.pdbx_strand_id
1 'polypeptide(L)'
;MNRRNFIRNVSALSTLTILKPEIVFASNTNSAVRIGLIGCGSRATGILGSMADNANIHITALADIFEDKVIKGIEFANGLNKKRNYAAVAKNKTYVGSDAYLRLLEDKEVDAVIIASPGYSHPQILEDTVAAGKHVYCEKPLAVDADGCNQIIRTANTINGKISAFDGFQIRYATPYVEMAKRIKRGDIGELVTVQLYYFSSGAAIIPYEGMSYDEMRIRNHYHFHEISGGCYLDQAIHMIDVCNWILGTTPLYAIGDGSKKGGPDFGNAWTNYQVIYKYPNDVNVSVHSSKFGKVFGDVCARFIGTKGLAEAHYSGGVFINGDNKWDSGIVRSASELTPESIAKGASSSSLDDADPNKGKAFIESITSGNYLNQLESGCHSTLSAILGREAASKQEKIMWDELIYTPQKIDPKLDLKQFPRK
;
A
#
# COMPACT_ATOMS: atom_id res chain seq x y z
N MET A 1 0.03 -15.94 24.71
CA MET A 1 0.48 -14.88 25.63
C MET A 1 -0.57 -13.77 25.59
N ASN A 2 -1.14 -13.37 26.73
CA ASN A 2 -2.35 -12.54 26.78
C ASN A 2 -1.99 -11.04 26.92
N ARG A 3 -2.74 -10.13 26.27
CA ARG A 3 -2.57 -8.66 26.17
C ARG A 3 -2.13 -7.94 27.45
N ARG A 4 -2.42 -8.52 28.62
CA ARG A 4 -2.06 -8.01 29.96
C ARG A 4 -0.58 -8.16 30.35
N ASN A 5 0.16 -9.08 29.73
CA ASN A 5 1.58 -9.28 30.07
C ASN A 5 2.54 -8.38 29.26
N PHE A 6 2.11 -7.89 28.10
CA PHE A 6 2.94 -6.98 27.27
C PHE A 6 3.06 -5.58 27.90
N ILE A 7 1.95 -5.04 28.42
CA ILE A 7 1.92 -3.71 29.05
C ILE A 7 2.61 -3.70 30.44
N ARG A 8 2.74 -4.85 31.11
CA ARG A 8 3.14 -4.91 32.52
C ARG A 8 4.66 -4.93 32.76
N ASN A 9 5.48 -5.17 31.73
CA ASN A 9 6.94 -5.26 31.86
C ASN A 9 7.70 -3.95 31.56
N VAL A 10 7.01 -2.84 31.32
CA VAL A 10 7.65 -1.53 31.01
C VAL A 10 7.92 -0.68 32.27
N SER A 11 7.44 -1.09 33.44
CA SER A 11 7.52 -0.30 34.67
C SER A 11 8.29 -0.98 35.79
N ALA A 12 9.63 -0.93 35.73
CA ALA A 12 10.53 -0.86 36.90
C ALA A 12 12.01 -0.83 36.48
N LEU A 13 12.56 0.39 36.30
CA LEU A 13 13.85 0.87 36.83
C LEU A 13 14.25 2.15 36.10
N SER A 14 13.82 3.26 36.71
CA SER A 14 14.21 4.62 36.38
C SER A 14 15.63 4.91 36.90
N THR A 15 16.60 4.94 36.00
CA THR A 15 17.75 5.86 36.07
C THR A 15 17.70 6.70 34.81
N LEU A 16 17.18 7.93 34.96
CA LEU A 16 17.04 8.93 33.91
C LEU A 16 18.42 9.45 33.50
N THR A 17 18.99 8.87 32.45
CA THR A 17 19.84 9.63 31.53
C THR A 17 18.92 10.12 30.42
N ILE A 18 18.51 11.39 30.49
CA ILE A 18 17.83 12.06 29.38
C ILE A 18 18.87 12.27 28.28
N LEU A 19 19.05 11.25 27.44
CA LEU A 19 19.71 11.41 26.15
C LEU A 19 18.65 11.92 25.17
N LYS A 20 18.85 13.15 24.69
CA LYS A 20 18.07 13.69 23.57
C LYS A 20 18.14 12.70 22.39
N PRO A 21 17.04 12.44 21.66
CA PRO A 21 17.05 11.57 20.47
C PRO A 21 17.91 12.11 19.31
N GLU A 22 18.44 13.33 19.42
CA GLU A 22 19.08 14.06 18.31
C GLU A 22 20.49 13.56 17.90
N ILE A 23 21.09 12.56 18.57
CA ILE A 23 22.53 12.28 18.38
C ILE A 23 22.86 10.98 17.62
N VAL A 24 21.92 10.07 17.34
CA VAL A 24 22.31 8.80 16.67
C VAL A 24 22.37 8.90 15.14
N PHE A 25 21.65 9.83 14.50
CA PHE A 25 21.78 10.04 13.05
C PHE A 25 22.70 11.20 12.65
N ALA A 26 23.00 12.13 13.58
CA ALA A 26 23.94 13.22 13.30
C ALA A 26 25.41 12.77 13.25
N SER A 27 25.76 11.62 13.85
CA SER A 27 27.16 11.16 13.91
C SER A 27 27.57 10.19 12.79
N ASN A 28 26.64 9.74 11.93
CA ASN A 28 26.96 8.92 10.76
C ASN A 28 25.98 9.22 9.62
N THR A 29 26.26 10.26 8.83
CA THR A 29 25.57 10.57 7.57
C THR A 29 25.70 9.48 6.50
N ASN A 30 26.25 8.31 6.84
CA ASN A 30 26.54 7.19 5.95
C ASN A 30 26.06 5.81 6.46
N SER A 31 25.37 5.74 7.62
CA SER A 31 24.83 4.47 8.11
C SER A 31 23.53 4.10 7.37
N ALA A 32 23.44 2.86 6.88
CA ALA A 32 22.21 2.34 6.28
C ALA A 32 21.06 2.31 7.30
N VAL A 33 19.84 2.55 6.82
CA VAL A 33 18.63 2.29 7.61
C VAL A 33 18.46 0.77 7.74
N ARG A 34 18.38 0.26 8.97
CA ARG A 34 18.22 -1.17 9.23
C ARG A 34 16.74 -1.56 9.15
N ILE A 35 16.41 -2.43 8.20
CA ILE A 35 15.05 -2.78 7.82
C ILE A 35 14.64 -4.13 8.40
N GLY A 36 13.50 -4.14 9.09
CA GLY A 36 12.73 -5.34 9.37
C GLY A 36 11.60 -5.53 8.35
N LEU A 37 11.40 -6.76 7.86
CA LEU A 37 10.30 -7.09 6.96
C LEU A 37 9.25 -7.95 7.67
N ILE A 38 7.99 -7.52 7.65
CA ILE A 38 6.83 -8.30 8.09
C ILE A 38 5.99 -8.68 6.87
N GLY A 39 5.89 -9.98 6.57
CA GLY A 39 5.28 -10.50 5.35
C GLY A 39 6.30 -10.66 4.22
N CYS A 40 6.87 -11.84 4.09
CA CYS A 40 7.92 -12.20 3.13
C CYS A 40 7.33 -12.65 1.77
N GLY A 41 6.29 -11.95 1.30
CA GLY A 41 5.59 -12.23 0.04
C GLY A 41 6.21 -11.55 -1.18
N SER A 42 5.61 -11.77 -2.35
CA SER A 42 6.11 -11.20 -3.63
C SER A 42 6.06 -9.66 -3.66
N ARG A 43 5.05 -9.04 -3.05
CA ARG A 43 4.97 -7.57 -3.00
C ARG A 43 6.14 -6.98 -2.20
N ALA A 44 6.51 -7.60 -1.09
CA ALA A 44 7.69 -7.21 -0.32
C ALA A 44 8.98 -7.27 -1.15
N THR A 45 9.16 -8.33 -1.94
CA THR A 45 10.35 -8.46 -2.79
C THR A 45 10.44 -7.37 -3.86
N GLY A 46 9.31 -6.91 -4.41
CA GLY A 46 9.29 -5.79 -5.35
C GLY A 46 9.71 -4.47 -4.71
N ILE A 47 9.09 -4.13 -3.58
CA ILE A 47 9.35 -2.87 -2.86
C ILE A 47 10.79 -2.81 -2.36
N LEU A 48 11.24 -3.86 -1.66
CA LEU A 48 12.60 -3.90 -1.11
C LEU A 48 13.67 -4.00 -2.18
N GLY A 49 13.39 -4.68 -3.30
CA GLY A 49 14.31 -4.71 -4.44
C GLY A 49 14.54 -3.31 -4.98
N SER A 50 13.45 -2.61 -5.31
CA SER A 50 13.50 -1.22 -5.77
C SER A 50 14.16 -0.29 -4.75
N MET A 51 13.79 -0.41 -3.47
CA MET A 51 14.36 0.41 -2.40
C MET A 51 15.87 0.15 -2.20
N ALA A 52 16.33 -1.11 -2.26
CA ALA A 52 17.73 -1.46 -2.13
C ALA A 52 18.59 -1.01 -3.32
N ASP A 53 18.00 -0.89 -4.51
CA ASP A 53 18.69 -0.36 -5.68
C ASP A 53 18.81 1.17 -5.62
N ASN A 54 17.84 1.86 -4.99
CA ASN A 54 17.73 3.33 -5.03
C ASN A 54 18.04 4.05 -3.70
N ALA A 55 18.21 3.33 -2.59
CA ALA A 55 18.50 3.87 -1.27
C ALA A 55 19.47 2.99 -0.46
N ASN A 56 20.07 3.55 0.60
CA ASN A 56 21.01 2.83 1.45
C ASN A 56 20.31 2.10 2.60
N ILE A 57 19.95 0.84 2.38
CA ILE A 57 19.26 0.00 3.38
C ILE A 57 20.01 -1.30 3.67
N HIS A 58 19.87 -1.79 4.91
CA HIS A 58 20.36 -3.09 5.35
C HIS A 58 19.19 -3.89 5.91
N ILE A 59 18.82 -5.01 5.28
CA ILE A 59 17.74 -5.87 5.80
C ILE A 59 18.31 -6.71 6.94
N THR A 60 17.82 -6.52 8.17
CA THR A 60 18.38 -7.13 9.39
C THR A 60 17.48 -8.15 10.05
N ALA A 61 16.17 -8.09 9.81
CA ALA A 61 15.19 -9.00 10.41
C ALA A 61 14.04 -9.34 9.46
N LEU A 62 13.49 -10.55 9.59
CA LEU A 62 12.39 -11.07 8.78
C LEU A 62 11.34 -11.72 9.68
N ALA A 63 10.06 -11.46 9.44
CA ALA A 63 8.95 -12.10 10.10
C ALA A 63 7.87 -12.51 9.09
N ASP A 64 7.41 -13.74 9.19
CA ASP A 64 6.22 -14.23 8.47
C ASP A 64 5.52 -15.29 9.32
N ILE A 65 4.22 -15.50 9.08
CA ILE A 65 3.52 -16.61 9.74
C ILE A 65 3.94 -17.97 9.15
N PHE A 66 4.47 -17.97 7.92
CA PHE A 66 4.83 -19.17 7.17
C PHE A 66 6.34 -19.35 7.03
N GLU A 67 6.84 -20.53 7.37
CA GLU A 67 8.27 -20.87 7.30
C GLU A 67 8.83 -20.82 5.88
N ASP A 68 8.07 -21.30 4.88
CA ASP A 68 8.49 -21.26 3.47
C ASP A 68 8.67 -19.83 2.95
N LYS A 69 7.92 -18.87 3.50
CA LYS A 69 8.05 -17.44 3.16
C LYS A 69 9.28 -16.84 3.80
N VAL A 70 9.57 -17.14 5.06
CA VAL A 70 10.81 -16.70 5.72
C VAL A 70 12.05 -17.25 5.00
N ILE A 71 12.06 -18.55 4.62
CA ILE A 71 13.19 -19.15 3.90
C ILE A 71 13.47 -18.41 2.57
N LYS A 72 12.42 -18.15 1.77
CA LYS A 72 12.55 -17.37 0.53
C LYS A 72 12.96 -15.92 0.80
N GLY A 73 12.43 -15.33 1.87
CA GLY A 73 12.79 -13.99 2.33
C GLY A 73 14.28 -13.87 2.70
N ILE A 74 14.86 -14.89 3.34
CA ILE A 74 16.29 -14.94 3.70
C ILE A 74 17.15 -14.92 2.43
N GLU A 75 16.83 -15.78 1.45
CA GLU A 75 17.57 -15.84 0.19
C GLU A 75 17.56 -14.48 -0.52
N PHE A 76 16.37 -13.90 -0.66
CA PHE A 76 16.17 -12.59 -1.27
C PHE A 76 16.94 -11.47 -0.51
N ALA A 77 16.74 -11.36 0.80
CA ALA A 77 17.36 -10.33 1.63
C ALA A 77 18.89 -10.44 1.62
N ASN A 78 19.43 -11.65 1.72
CA ASN A 78 20.87 -11.87 1.65
C ASN A 78 21.45 -11.52 0.28
N GLY A 79 20.69 -11.76 -0.80
CA GLY A 79 21.05 -11.31 -2.15
C GLY A 79 21.20 -9.78 -2.22
N LEU A 80 20.24 -9.04 -1.67
CA LEU A 80 20.30 -7.58 -1.62
C LEU A 80 21.42 -7.05 -0.71
N ASN A 81 21.54 -7.61 0.50
CA ASN A 81 22.59 -7.22 1.44
C ASN A 81 23.98 -7.44 0.83
N LYS A 82 24.21 -8.58 0.16
CA LYS A 82 25.48 -8.89 -0.52
C LYS A 82 25.83 -7.85 -1.58
N LYS A 83 24.86 -7.40 -2.40
CA LYS A 83 25.09 -6.34 -3.40
C LYS A 83 25.61 -5.03 -2.80
N ARG A 84 25.29 -4.77 -1.53
CA ARG A 84 25.68 -3.56 -0.77
C ARG A 84 26.81 -3.82 0.24
N ASN A 85 27.43 -5.00 0.23
CA ASN A 85 28.44 -5.44 1.21
C ASN A 85 27.96 -5.44 2.67
N TYR A 86 26.66 -5.65 2.90
CA TYR A 86 26.10 -5.83 4.23
C TYR A 86 26.10 -7.29 4.66
N ALA A 87 26.11 -7.51 5.98
CA ALA A 87 26.01 -8.84 6.56
C ALA A 87 24.68 -9.51 6.19
N ALA A 88 24.72 -10.84 6.04
CA ALA A 88 23.52 -11.66 5.91
C ALA A 88 22.60 -11.49 7.14
N VAL A 89 21.29 -11.70 6.94
CA VAL A 89 20.31 -11.74 8.03
C VAL A 89 20.71 -12.84 9.00
N ALA A 90 20.86 -12.50 10.28
CA ALA A 90 21.25 -13.46 11.30
C ALA A 90 20.11 -14.45 11.56
N LYS A 91 20.45 -15.72 11.78
CA LYS A 91 19.46 -16.81 12.00
C LYS A 91 18.53 -16.55 13.20
N ASN A 92 19.01 -15.83 14.22
CA ASN A 92 18.20 -15.46 15.39
C ASN A 92 17.33 -14.20 15.16
N LYS A 93 17.35 -13.63 13.95
CA LYS A 93 16.54 -12.49 13.51
C LYS A 93 15.52 -12.84 12.43
N THR A 94 15.22 -14.13 12.31
CA THR A 94 14.21 -14.66 11.41
C THR A 94 13.14 -15.33 12.25
N TYR A 95 11.91 -14.84 12.16
CA TYR A 95 10.83 -15.20 13.06
C TYR A 95 9.67 -15.82 12.28
N VAL A 96 9.18 -16.98 12.74
CA VAL A 96 8.05 -17.70 12.11
C VAL A 96 6.90 -17.87 13.11
N GLY A 97 5.66 -17.72 12.64
CA GLY A 97 4.44 -17.99 13.39
C GLY A 97 3.64 -16.73 13.73
N SER A 98 2.51 -16.89 14.42
CA SER A 98 1.56 -15.78 14.65
C SER A 98 2.12 -14.62 15.49
N ASP A 99 3.11 -14.88 16.33
CA ASP A 99 3.80 -13.87 17.16
C ASP A 99 5.10 -13.33 16.53
N ALA A 100 5.43 -13.76 15.30
CA ALA A 100 6.69 -13.44 14.65
C ALA A 100 6.94 -11.94 14.51
N TYR A 101 5.91 -11.18 14.13
CA TYR A 101 6.06 -9.74 13.94
C TYR A 101 6.36 -9.01 15.27
N LEU A 102 5.72 -9.42 16.37
CA LEU A 102 6.00 -8.85 17.70
C LEU A 102 7.45 -9.07 18.11
N ARG A 103 8.00 -10.26 17.85
CA ARG A 103 9.42 -10.57 18.10
C ARG A 103 10.36 -9.72 17.26
N LEU A 104 10.00 -9.43 16.00
CA LEU A 104 10.76 -8.52 15.16
C LEU A 104 10.75 -7.08 15.71
N LEU A 105 9.61 -6.62 16.24
CA LEU A 105 9.49 -5.28 16.82
C LEU A 105 10.32 -5.11 18.11
N GLU A 106 10.61 -6.20 18.83
CA GLU A 106 11.50 -6.21 19.99
C GLU A 106 12.99 -6.04 19.61
N ASP A 107 13.36 -6.23 18.34
CA ASP A 107 14.75 -6.09 17.89
C ASP A 107 15.19 -4.60 17.88
N LYS A 108 16.17 -4.29 18.73
CA LYS A 108 16.77 -2.96 18.85
C LYS A 108 17.60 -2.57 17.62
N GLU A 109 17.94 -3.54 16.77
CA GLU A 109 18.71 -3.34 15.55
C GLU A 109 17.84 -3.14 14.30
N VAL A 110 16.53 -2.96 14.48
CA VAL A 110 15.61 -2.55 13.42
C VAL A 110 15.28 -1.07 13.62
N ASP A 111 15.51 -0.25 12.61
CA ASP A 111 15.16 1.19 12.62
C ASP A 111 13.79 1.43 11.99
N ALA A 112 13.51 0.69 10.91
CA ALA A 112 12.30 0.83 10.12
C ALA A 112 11.72 -0.52 9.72
N VAL A 113 10.40 -0.58 9.57
CA VAL A 113 9.64 -1.79 9.29
C VAL A 113 8.85 -1.63 8.01
N ILE A 114 8.98 -2.62 7.10
CA ILE A 114 8.11 -2.75 5.94
C ILE A 114 7.01 -3.77 6.27
N ILE A 115 5.75 -3.36 6.20
CA ILE A 115 4.58 -4.22 6.40
C ILE A 115 4.00 -4.55 5.02
N ALA A 116 4.11 -5.82 4.63
CA ALA A 116 3.62 -6.37 3.38
C ALA A 116 2.83 -7.68 3.62
N SER A 117 2.14 -7.75 4.76
CA SER A 117 1.17 -8.80 5.09
C SER A 117 -0.16 -8.58 4.34
N PRO A 118 -1.17 -9.47 4.46
CA PRO A 118 -2.51 -9.17 3.95
C PRO A 118 -3.19 -8.01 4.70
N GLY A 119 -4.10 -7.31 4.03
CA GLY A 119 -4.69 -6.04 4.52
C GLY A 119 -5.40 -6.10 5.88
N TYR A 120 -6.00 -7.24 6.24
CA TYR A 120 -6.70 -7.36 7.53
C TYR A 120 -5.77 -7.17 8.75
N SER A 121 -4.47 -7.49 8.61
CA SER A 121 -3.52 -7.41 9.72
C SER A 121 -2.81 -6.06 9.81
N HIS A 122 -2.96 -5.19 8.81
CA HIS A 122 -2.28 -3.90 8.76
C HIS A 122 -2.59 -2.99 9.96
N PRO A 123 -3.86 -2.79 10.40
CA PRO A 123 -4.14 -1.86 11.50
C PRO A 123 -3.40 -2.21 12.79
N GLN A 124 -3.41 -3.49 13.16
CA GLN A 124 -2.78 -3.95 14.39
C GLN A 124 -1.25 -3.92 14.28
N ILE A 125 -0.69 -4.47 13.19
CA ILE A 125 0.78 -4.50 13.02
C ILE A 125 1.33 -3.07 12.95
N LEU A 126 0.62 -2.15 12.30
CA LEU A 126 1.01 -0.75 12.20
C LEU A 126 0.98 -0.07 13.57
N GLU A 127 -0.11 -0.21 14.34
CA GLU A 127 -0.20 0.34 15.70
C GLU A 127 0.94 -0.16 16.60
N ASP A 128 1.22 -1.46 16.58
CA ASP A 128 2.31 -2.05 17.36
C ASP A 128 3.69 -1.55 16.90
N THR A 129 3.87 -1.36 15.59
CA THR A 129 5.12 -0.81 15.01
C THR A 129 5.36 0.64 15.46
N VAL A 130 4.32 1.47 15.44
CA VAL A 130 4.39 2.86 15.91
C VAL A 130 4.65 2.91 17.41
N ALA A 131 3.98 2.05 18.19
CA ALA A 131 4.18 1.93 19.63
C ALA A 131 5.61 1.47 19.99
N ALA A 132 6.23 0.63 19.16
CA ALA A 132 7.63 0.23 19.28
C ALA A 132 8.64 1.33 18.86
N GLY A 133 8.15 2.48 18.40
CA GLY A 133 8.98 3.62 17.99
C GLY A 133 9.78 3.39 16.71
N LYS A 134 9.32 2.48 15.84
CA LYS A 134 9.98 2.16 14.57
C LYS A 134 9.38 2.99 13.44
N HIS A 135 10.19 3.44 12.49
CA HIS A 135 9.66 3.99 11.25
C HIS A 135 8.88 2.90 10.49
N VAL A 136 7.85 3.29 9.75
CA VAL A 136 6.94 2.30 9.13
C VAL A 136 6.63 2.65 7.68
N TYR A 137 6.67 1.65 6.81
CA TYR A 137 6.07 1.67 5.49
C TYR A 137 5.05 0.53 5.44
N CYS A 138 3.77 0.85 5.27
CA CYS A 138 2.71 -0.15 5.22
C CYS A 138 2.07 -0.19 3.84
N GLU A 139 2.08 -1.37 3.21
CA GLU A 139 1.40 -1.54 1.92
C GLU A 139 -0.10 -1.22 2.00
N LYS A 140 -0.64 -0.81 0.85
CA LYS A 140 -2.07 -0.61 0.65
C LYS A 140 -2.78 -1.95 0.40
N PRO A 141 -4.09 -2.06 0.67
CA PRO A 141 -4.91 -1.10 1.41
C PRO A 141 -4.49 -1.08 2.89
N LEU A 142 -4.64 0.07 3.57
CA LEU A 142 -4.23 0.18 4.98
C LEU A 142 -5.14 -0.62 5.94
N ALA A 143 -6.36 -0.90 5.54
CA ALA A 143 -7.30 -1.77 6.27
C ALA A 143 -8.31 -2.37 5.30
N VAL A 144 -9.07 -3.37 5.76
CA VAL A 144 -10.17 -3.96 4.98
C VAL A 144 -11.54 -3.35 5.31
N ASP A 145 -11.61 -2.52 6.35
CA ASP A 145 -12.84 -1.91 6.85
C ASP A 145 -12.60 -0.50 7.43
N ALA A 146 -13.70 0.19 7.75
CA ALA A 146 -13.66 1.55 8.27
C ALA A 146 -13.13 1.61 9.71
N ASP A 147 -13.39 0.59 10.53
CA ASP A 147 -12.89 0.52 11.91
C ASP A 147 -11.35 0.47 11.96
N GLY A 148 -10.75 -0.36 11.12
CA GLY A 148 -9.31 -0.46 10.95
C GLY A 148 -8.69 0.83 10.40
N CYS A 149 -9.35 1.51 9.46
CA CYS A 149 -8.91 2.84 9.04
C CYS A 149 -8.96 3.85 10.19
N ASN A 150 -10.04 3.87 10.98
CA ASN A 150 -10.16 4.73 12.15
C ASN A 150 -9.10 4.41 13.22
N GLN A 151 -8.73 3.13 13.40
CA GLN A 151 -7.61 2.74 14.25
C GLN A 151 -6.29 3.33 13.76
N ILE A 152 -5.99 3.22 12.46
CA ILE A 152 -4.75 3.76 11.89
C ILE A 152 -4.72 5.30 11.96
N ILE A 153 -5.84 5.99 11.74
CA ILE A 153 -5.92 7.45 11.91
C ILE A 153 -5.61 7.85 13.35
N ARG A 154 -6.16 7.14 14.36
CA ARG A 154 -5.81 7.36 15.77
C ARG A 154 -4.31 7.13 15.99
N THR A 155 -3.75 6.05 15.47
CA THR A 155 -2.31 5.77 15.55
C THR A 155 -1.48 6.87 14.90
N ALA A 156 -1.88 7.36 13.72
CA ALA A 156 -1.19 8.43 13.00
C ALA A 156 -1.08 9.70 13.85
N ASN A 157 -2.13 10.03 14.60
CA ASN A 157 -2.14 11.18 15.52
C ASN A 157 -1.22 11.00 16.73
N THR A 158 -0.81 9.78 17.07
CA THR A 158 0.16 9.54 18.17
C THR A 158 1.61 9.75 17.76
N ILE A 159 1.92 9.71 16.45
CA ILE A 159 3.29 9.79 15.93
C ILE A 159 3.96 11.11 16.31
N ASN A 160 3.22 12.23 16.25
CA ASN A 160 3.68 13.55 16.69
C ASN A 160 5.10 13.92 16.20
N GLY A 161 5.40 13.62 14.92
CA GLY A 161 6.69 13.91 14.29
C GLY A 161 7.87 13.13 14.87
N LYS A 162 7.66 11.97 15.51
CA LYS A 162 8.75 11.15 16.09
C LYS A 162 9.32 10.11 15.13
N ILE A 163 8.52 9.70 14.14
CA ILE A 163 8.89 8.70 13.14
C ILE A 163 8.29 9.05 11.78
N SER A 164 8.97 8.67 10.70
CA SER A 164 8.36 8.54 9.39
C SER A 164 7.37 7.37 9.31
N ALA A 165 6.19 7.62 8.75
CA ALA A 165 5.15 6.65 8.48
C ALA A 165 4.57 6.83 7.07
N PHE A 166 4.81 5.87 6.19
CA PHE A 166 4.39 5.88 4.79
C PHE A 166 3.33 4.79 4.54
N ASP A 167 2.41 5.08 3.62
CA ASP A 167 1.48 4.10 3.05
C ASP A 167 2.04 3.49 1.75
N GLY A 168 1.34 2.52 1.16
CA GLY A 168 1.75 1.84 -0.08
C GLY A 168 1.33 2.52 -1.38
N PHE A 169 0.82 3.76 -1.38
CA PHE A 169 0.37 4.42 -2.61
C PHE A 169 1.55 5.01 -3.39
N GLN A 170 2.16 4.22 -4.27
CA GLN A 170 3.36 4.59 -5.01
C GLN A 170 3.10 5.61 -6.13
N ILE A 171 1.89 5.65 -6.71
CA ILE A 171 1.59 6.46 -7.91
C ILE A 171 1.77 7.97 -7.65
N ARG A 172 1.57 8.41 -6.41
CA ARG A 172 1.83 9.81 -5.97
C ARG A 172 3.29 10.24 -6.15
N TYR A 173 4.20 9.28 -6.41
CA TYR A 173 5.63 9.48 -6.64
C TYR A 173 6.05 9.22 -8.08
N ALA A 174 5.13 8.87 -8.98
CA ALA A 174 5.44 8.70 -10.39
C ALA A 174 5.55 10.08 -11.07
N THR A 175 6.70 10.41 -11.67
CA THR A 175 6.94 11.74 -12.24
C THR A 175 5.85 12.19 -13.22
N PRO A 176 5.37 11.34 -14.16
CA PRO A 176 4.29 11.72 -15.07
C PRO A 176 2.97 12.09 -14.36
N TYR A 177 2.60 11.33 -13.32
CA TYR A 177 1.38 11.60 -12.54
C TYR A 177 1.51 12.86 -11.69
N VAL A 178 2.69 13.11 -11.10
CA VAL A 178 2.99 14.33 -10.34
C VAL A 178 2.87 15.57 -11.21
N GLU A 179 3.40 15.53 -12.44
CA GLU A 179 3.28 16.66 -13.37
C GLU A 179 1.84 16.88 -13.83
N MET A 180 1.10 15.79 -14.14
CA MET A 180 -0.32 15.89 -14.44
C MET A 180 -1.11 16.52 -13.29
N ALA A 181 -0.89 16.09 -12.05
CA ALA A 181 -1.56 16.64 -10.88
C ALA A 181 -1.28 18.14 -10.70
N LYS A 182 -0.04 18.60 -10.91
CA LYS A 182 0.33 20.02 -10.88
C LYS A 182 -0.42 20.82 -11.95
N ARG A 183 -0.51 20.28 -13.18
CA ARG A 183 -1.17 20.93 -14.32
C ARG A 183 -2.68 21.05 -14.14
N ILE A 184 -3.32 19.98 -13.65
CA ILE A 184 -4.75 20.02 -13.30
C ILE A 184 -4.98 21.10 -12.24
N LYS A 185 -4.18 21.11 -11.16
CA LYS A 185 -4.30 22.11 -10.09
C LYS A 185 -4.01 23.55 -10.54
N ARG A 186 -3.18 23.74 -11.56
CA ARG A 186 -2.92 25.04 -12.21
C ARG A 186 -4.09 25.51 -13.09
N GLY A 187 -5.02 24.62 -13.45
CA GLY A 187 -6.18 24.94 -14.28
C GLY A 187 -5.98 24.64 -15.78
N ASP A 188 -5.00 23.81 -16.16
CA ASP A 188 -4.72 23.49 -17.56
C ASP A 188 -5.92 22.84 -18.28
N ILE A 189 -6.78 22.12 -17.56
CA ILE A 189 -8.01 21.51 -18.08
C ILE A 189 -9.28 22.33 -17.77
N GLY A 190 -9.15 23.53 -17.19
CA GLY A 190 -10.29 24.34 -16.76
C GLY A 190 -10.94 23.83 -15.47
N GLU A 191 -12.22 24.12 -15.31
CA GLU A 191 -13.02 23.59 -14.20
C GLU A 191 -13.28 22.10 -14.42
N LEU A 192 -12.99 21.27 -13.40
CA LEU A 192 -13.19 19.84 -13.49
C LEU A 192 -14.68 19.49 -13.40
N VAL A 193 -15.16 18.67 -14.34
CA VAL A 193 -16.58 18.32 -14.46
C VAL A 193 -16.83 16.87 -14.05
N THR A 194 -16.00 15.95 -14.55
CA THR A 194 -16.19 14.51 -14.31
C THR A 194 -14.87 13.76 -14.36
N VAL A 195 -14.80 12.64 -13.65
CA VAL A 195 -13.63 11.75 -13.63
C VAL A 195 -14.08 10.33 -13.99
N GLN A 196 -13.34 9.68 -14.87
CA GLN A 196 -13.52 8.28 -15.22
C GLN A 196 -12.29 7.50 -14.77
N LEU A 197 -12.50 6.49 -13.94
CA LEU A 197 -11.46 5.62 -13.43
C LEU A 197 -11.76 4.19 -13.84
N TYR A 198 -10.74 3.46 -14.25
CA TYR A 198 -10.88 2.03 -14.44
C TYR A 198 -9.63 1.26 -14.04
N TYR A 199 -9.88 0.03 -13.59
CA TYR A 199 -8.83 -0.91 -13.26
C TYR A 199 -9.23 -2.30 -13.72
N PHE A 200 -8.71 -2.72 -14.87
CA PHE A 200 -8.95 -4.04 -15.43
C PHE A 200 -7.68 -4.87 -15.38
N SER A 201 -7.80 -6.07 -14.84
CA SER A 201 -6.66 -6.97 -14.67
C SER A 201 -7.08 -8.43 -14.80
N SER A 202 -6.10 -9.29 -15.10
CA SER A 202 -6.31 -10.73 -15.11
C SER A 202 -6.68 -11.25 -13.71
N GLY A 203 -7.31 -12.43 -13.67
CA GLY A 203 -7.65 -13.10 -12.41
C GLY A 203 -6.39 -13.42 -11.58
N ALA A 204 -6.52 -13.34 -10.25
CA ALA A 204 -5.49 -13.85 -9.35
C ALA A 204 -5.43 -15.38 -9.45
N ALA A 205 -4.22 -15.93 -9.51
CA ALA A 205 -4.01 -17.36 -9.45
C ALA A 205 -4.34 -17.90 -8.06
N ILE A 206 -5.02 -19.05 -8.01
CA ILE A 206 -5.22 -19.79 -6.77
C ILE A 206 -3.95 -20.58 -6.48
N ILE A 207 -3.36 -20.34 -5.33
CA ILE A 207 -2.22 -21.09 -4.82
C ILE A 207 -2.72 -22.47 -4.38
N PRO A 208 -2.12 -23.58 -4.87
CA PRO A 208 -2.45 -24.93 -4.43
C PRO A 208 -2.40 -25.06 -2.91
N TYR A 209 -3.36 -25.81 -2.36
CA TYR A 209 -3.64 -25.82 -0.92
C TYR A 209 -3.91 -27.21 -0.36
N GLU A 210 -3.57 -28.25 -1.11
CA GLU A 210 -3.66 -29.64 -0.66
C GLU A 210 -2.86 -29.83 0.64
N GLY A 211 -3.51 -30.34 1.68
CA GLY A 211 -2.89 -30.59 2.99
C GLY A 211 -2.76 -29.35 3.90
N MET A 212 -3.19 -28.17 3.47
CA MET A 212 -3.24 -26.97 4.31
C MET A 212 -4.51 -26.93 5.16
N SER A 213 -4.45 -26.25 6.30
CA SER A 213 -5.67 -25.91 7.04
C SER A 213 -6.51 -24.89 6.27
N TYR A 214 -7.79 -24.75 6.67
CA TYR A 214 -8.69 -23.79 6.05
C TYR A 214 -8.18 -22.35 6.15
N ASP A 215 -7.66 -21.93 7.30
CA ASP A 215 -7.15 -20.56 7.47
C ASP A 215 -5.81 -20.35 6.79
N GLU A 216 -4.93 -21.36 6.74
CA GLU A 216 -3.70 -21.27 5.94
C GLU A 216 -4.03 -21.07 4.46
N MET A 217 -4.94 -21.87 3.93
CA MET A 217 -5.45 -21.72 2.56
C MET A 217 -5.98 -20.30 2.33
N ARG A 218 -6.81 -19.78 3.23
CA ARG A 218 -7.40 -18.43 3.13
C ARG A 218 -6.34 -17.34 3.13
N ILE A 219 -5.37 -17.39 4.04
CA ILE A 219 -4.33 -16.35 4.15
C ILE A 219 -3.41 -16.37 2.92
N ARG A 220 -3.00 -17.56 2.46
CA ARG A 220 -2.18 -17.71 1.25
C ARG A 220 -2.93 -17.22 0.00
N ASN A 221 -4.25 -17.41 -0.05
CA ASN A 221 -5.12 -16.99 -1.13
C ASN A 221 -5.94 -15.71 -0.83
N HIS A 222 -5.42 -14.82 0.02
CA HIS A 222 -6.17 -13.69 0.60
C HIS A 222 -6.96 -12.83 -0.40
N TYR A 223 -6.47 -12.64 -1.64
CA TYR A 223 -7.17 -11.86 -2.67
C TYR A 223 -8.57 -12.39 -3.04
N HIS A 224 -8.86 -13.66 -2.72
CA HIS A 224 -10.15 -14.28 -2.97
C HIS A 224 -11.13 -14.16 -1.78
N PHE A 225 -10.68 -13.62 -0.65
CA PHE A 225 -11.46 -13.52 0.58
C PHE A 225 -11.67 -12.06 0.96
N HIS A 226 -12.93 -11.63 0.95
CA HIS A 226 -13.35 -10.26 1.24
C HIS A 226 -12.81 -9.77 2.59
N GLU A 227 -12.92 -10.61 3.61
CA GLU A 227 -12.52 -10.31 4.97
C GLU A 227 -11.00 -10.27 5.20
N ILE A 228 -10.19 -10.71 4.23
CA ILE A 228 -8.72 -10.75 4.35
C ILE A 228 -8.06 -9.66 3.51
N SER A 229 -8.58 -9.38 2.31
CA SER A 229 -8.01 -8.36 1.40
C SER A 229 -8.97 -7.25 0.95
N GLY A 230 -10.27 -7.39 1.20
CA GLY A 230 -11.31 -6.51 0.66
C GLY A 230 -11.70 -6.76 -0.81
N GLY A 231 -11.20 -7.84 -1.43
CA GLY A 231 -11.48 -8.19 -2.82
C GLY A 231 -10.84 -7.26 -3.86
N CYS A 232 -11.19 -7.43 -5.14
CA CYS A 232 -10.52 -6.71 -6.23
C CYS A 232 -10.71 -5.19 -6.17
N TYR A 233 -11.86 -4.71 -5.68
CA TYR A 233 -12.14 -3.28 -5.61
C TYR A 233 -11.20 -2.57 -4.63
N LEU A 234 -11.11 -3.08 -3.40
CA LEU A 234 -10.26 -2.48 -2.37
C LEU A 234 -8.77 -2.73 -2.62
N ASP A 235 -8.41 -3.85 -3.23
CA ASP A 235 -7.01 -4.18 -3.49
C ASP A 235 -6.44 -3.50 -4.74
N GLN A 236 -7.25 -3.34 -5.80
CA GLN A 236 -6.78 -2.88 -7.10
C GLN A 236 -7.34 -1.50 -7.47
N ALA A 237 -8.67 -1.33 -7.49
CA ALA A 237 -9.30 -0.06 -7.90
C ALA A 237 -8.89 1.12 -7.01
N ILE A 238 -8.53 0.83 -5.76
CA ILE A 238 -7.99 1.80 -4.80
C ILE A 238 -6.83 2.64 -5.37
N HIS A 239 -6.02 2.10 -6.30
CA HIS A 239 -4.94 2.85 -6.91
C HIS A 239 -5.45 4.09 -7.67
N MET A 240 -6.52 3.95 -8.45
CA MET A 240 -7.09 5.07 -9.19
C MET A 240 -7.96 5.96 -8.32
N ILE A 241 -8.65 5.38 -7.33
CA ILE A 241 -9.39 6.14 -6.32
C ILE A 241 -8.44 7.05 -5.52
N ASP A 242 -7.25 6.54 -5.18
CA ASP A 242 -6.19 7.31 -4.53
C ASP A 242 -5.72 8.49 -5.38
N VAL A 243 -5.41 8.25 -6.66
CA VAL A 243 -5.03 9.31 -7.62
C VAL A 243 -6.12 10.38 -7.72
N CYS A 244 -7.38 9.97 -7.75
CA CYS A 244 -8.52 10.88 -7.78
C CYS A 244 -8.61 11.72 -6.51
N ASN A 245 -8.59 11.11 -5.33
CA ASN A 245 -8.58 11.82 -4.05
C ASN A 245 -7.41 12.80 -3.95
N TRP A 246 -6.22 12.40 -4.39
CA TRP A 246 -5.01 13.22 -4.34
C TRP A 246 -5.06 14.45 -5.26
N ILE A 247 -5.63 14.29 -6.46
CA ILE A 247 -5.78 15.38 -7.43
C ILE A 247 -6.89 16.33 -6.99
N LEU A 248 -8.03 15.80 -6.54
CA LEU A 248 -9.16 16.58 -6.03
C LEU A 248 -8.87 17.26 -4.69
N GLY A 249 -7.97 16.69 -3.89
CA GLY A 249 -7.64 17.20 -2.57
C GLY A 249 -8.76 17.01 -1.54
N THR A 250 -9.69 16.09 -1.78
CA THR A 250 -10.84 15.82 -0.91
C THR A 250 -11.34 14.38 -1.07
N THR A 251 -12.22 13.95 -0.17
CA THR A 251 -12.94 12.68 -0.20
C THR A 251 -14.32 12.82 -0.87
N PRO A 252 -14.96 11.71 -1.27
CA PRO A 252 -16.32 11.73 -1.78
C PRO A 252 -17.33 12.05 -0.67
N LEU A 253 -18.51 12.52 -1.07
CA LEU A 253 -19.68 12.74 -0.21
C LEU A 253 -20.52 11.46 -0.05
N TYR A 254 -20.67 10.69 -1.12
CA TYR A 254 -21.37 9.40 -1.13
C TYR A 254 -20.97 8.55 -2.34
N ALA A 255 -21.34 7.27 -2.30
CA ALA A 255 -21.24 6.35 -3.43
C ALA A 255 -22.54 5.55 -3.65
N ILE A 256 -22.74 5.09 -4.89
CA ILE A 256 -23.73 4.08 -5.30
C ILE A 256 -23.02 3.10 -6.25
N GLY A 257 -23.44 1.83 -6.31
CA GLY A 257 -22.84 0.90 -7.26
C GLY A 257 -23.50 -0.46 -7.30
N ASP A 258 -22.92 -1.33 -8.11
CA ASP A 258 -23.28 -2.75 -8.22
C ASP A 258 -22.04 -3.58 -8.62
N GLY A 259 -22.15 -4.90 -8.56
CA GLY A 259 -21.07 -5.82 -8.91
C GLY A 259 -21.42 -7.28 -8.68
N SER A 260 -20.47 -8.18 -8.91
CA SER A 260 -20.67 -9.61 -8.67
C SER A 260 -19.36 -10.41 -8.65
N LYS A 261 -19.47 -11.71 -8.36
CA LYS A 261 -18.39 -12.70 -8.54
C LYS A 261 -18.35 -13.29 -9.97
N LYS A 262 -19.24 -12.88 -10.88
CA LYS A 262 -19.38 -13.49 -12.21
C LYS A 262 -18.04 -13.44 -13.00
N GLY A 263 -17.70 -14.55 -13.65
CA GLY A 263 -16.43 -14.72 -14.37
C GLY A 263 -15.21 -15.02 -13.48
N GLY A 264 -15.37 -14.96 -12.15
CA GLY A 264 -14.37 -15.38 -11.17
C GLY A 264 -14.31 -16.89 -10.97
N PRO A 265 -13.28 -17.40 -10.27
CA PRO A 265 -13.21 -18.80 -9.91
C PRO A 265 -14.32 -19.18 -8.93
N ASP A 266 -14.72 -20.45 -8.91
CA ASP A 266 -15.56 -20.99 -7.84
C ASP A 266 -14.75 -21.22 -6.55
N PHE A 267 -14.17 -20.14 -6.04
CA PHE A 267 -13.28 -20.13 -4.88
C PHE A 267 -13.33 -18.78 -4.18
N GLY A 268 -13.35 -18.78 -2.85
CA GLY A 268 -13.49 -17.57 -2.03
C GLY A 268 -14.85 -16.87 -2.15
N ASN A 269 -14.99 -15.70 -1.53
CA ASN A 269 -16.22 -14.90 -1.48
C ASN A 269 -16.05 -13.48 -2.03
N ALA A 270 -14.83 -13.06 -2.39
CA ALA A 270 -14.60 -11.75 -2.97
C ALA A 270 -15.24 -11.65 -4.36
N TRP A 271 -15.90 -10.52 -4.63
CA TRP A 271 -16.37 -10.19 -5.97
C TRP A 271 -15.20 -9.89 -6.89
N THR A 272 -15.44 -10.04 -8.19
CA THR A 272 -14.45 -9.89 -9.25
C THR A 272 -14.72 -8.72 -10.18
N ASN A 273 -15.91 -8.11 -10.10
CA ASN A 273 -16.26 -6.95 -10.89
C ASN A 273 -17.17 -5.98 -10.10
N TYR A 274 -16.98 -4.69 -10.37
CA TYR A 274 -17.67 -3.59 -9.72
C TYR A 274 -17.85 -2.41 -10.69
N GLN A 275 -19.00 -1.75 -10.64
CA GLN A 275 -19.23 -0.43 -11.23
C GLN A 275 -19.82 0.49 -10.16
N VAL A 276 -19.11 1.57 -9.86
CA VAL A 276 -19.45 2.49 -8.76
C VAL A 276 -19.42 3.93 -9.24
N ILE A 277 -20.37 4.74 -8.80
CA ILE A 277 -20.41 6.18 -9.01
C ILE A 277 -20.28 6.87 -7.66
N TYR A 278 -19.37 7.84 -7.58
CA TYR A 278 -19.18 8.72 -6.44
C TYR A 278 -19.61 10.13 -6.79
N LYS A 279 -20.17 10.82 -5.80
CA LYS A 279 -20.29 12.27 -5.81
C LYS A 279 -19.22 12.87 -4.92
N TYR A 280 -18.44 13.80 -5.45
CA TYR A 280 -17.47 14.59 -4.72
C TYR A 280 -18.01 16.01 -4.48
N PRO A 281 -17.37 16.81 -3.60
CA PRO A 281 -17.65 18.24 -3.49
C PRO A 281 -17.57 18.98 -4.84
N ASN A 282 -18.19 20.16 -4.92
CA ASN A 282 -18.29 20.97 -6.14
C ASN A 282 -18.95 20.22 -7.32
N ASP A 283 -19.90 19.35 -7.00
CA ASP A 283 -20.72 18.59 -7.96
C ASP A 283 -19.98 17.64 -8.93
N VAL A 284 -18.67 17.42 -8.73
CA VAL A 284 -17.87 16.50 -9.53
C VAL A 284 -18.39 15.07 -9.37
N ASN A 285 -18.72 14.44 -10.50
CA ASN A 285 -19.09 13.03 -10.53
C ASN A 285 -17.88 12.18 -10.92
N VAL A 286 -17.71 11.05 -10.26
CA VAL A 286 -16.60 10.11 -10.53
C VAL A 286 -17.18 8.73 -10.77
N SER A 287 -16.84 8.10 -11.89
CA SER A 287 -17.18 6.70 -12.15
C SER A 287 -15.96 5.81 -12.01
N VAL A 288 -16.14 4.64 -11.40
CA VAL A 288 -15.09 3.62 -11.21
C VAL A 288 -15.59 2.29 -11.75
N HIS A 289 -14.85 1.73 -12.70
CA HIS A 289 -15.07 0.37 -13.19
C HIS A 289 -13.87 -0.51 -12.85
N SER A 290 -14.09 -1.57 -12.07
CA SER A 290 -13.03 -2.53 -11.75
C SER A 290 -13.39 -3.94 -12.17
N SER A 291 -12.43 -4.66 -12.74
CA SER A 291 -12.56 -6.09 -13.03
C SER A 291 -11.23 -6.83 -12.80
N LYS A 292 -11.35 -8.05 -12.25
CA LYS A 292 -10.22 -8.95 -11.97
C LYS A 292 -10.63 -10.39 -12.28
N PHE A 293 -10.66 -10.74 -13.56
CA PHE A 293 -10.97 -12.09 -14.03
C PHE A 293 -10.36 -12.35 -15.41
N GLY A 294 -10.38 -13.62 -15.86
CA GLY A 294 -9.86 -14.00 -17.17
C GLY A 294 -8.33 -14.11 -17.23
N LYS A 295 -7.82 -14.45 -18.42
CA LYS A 295 -6.42 -14.81 -18.67
C LYS A 295 -5.55 -13.66 -19.21
N VAL A 296 -6.15 -12.65 -19.84
CA VAL A 296 -5.43 -11.60 -20.57
C VAL A 296 -5.59 -10.26 -19.86
N PHE A 297 -4.50 -9.48 -19.87
CA PHE A 297 -4.36 -8.19 -19.20
C PHE A 297 -5.36 -7.14 -19.73
N GLY A 298 -5.73 -6.21 -18.85
CA GLY A 298 -6.69 -5.14 -19.13
C GLY A 298 -6.01 -3.77 -19.32
N ASP A 299 -6.69 -2.71 -18.92
CA ASP A 299 -6.21 -1.33 -18.94
C ASP A 299 -6.47 -0.71 -17.56
N VAL A 300 -5.61 0.21 -17.16
CA VAL A 300 -5.73 0.96 -15.89
C VAL A 300 -5.53 2.42 -16.20
N CYS A 301 -6.55 3.24 -15.95
CA CYS A 301 -6.42 4.67 -16.16
C CYS A 301 -7.27 5.53 -15.24
N ALA A 302 -6.78 6.76 -15.06
CA ALA A 302 -7.50 7.89 -14.50
C ALA A 302 -7.64 8.98 -15.56
N ARG A 303 -8.87 9.34 -15.88
CA ARG A 303 -9.22 10.39 -16.84
C ARG A 303 -10.00 11.49 -16.15
N PHE A 304 -9.48 12.71 -16.19
CA PHE A 304 -10.06 13.92 -15.63
C PHE A 304 -10.54 14.82 -16.77
N ILE A 305 -11.83 15.14 -16.80
CA ILE A 305 -12.44 15.92 -17.88
C ILE A 305 -12.87 17.26 -17.30
N GLY A 306 -12.34 18.34 -17.88
CA GLY A 306 -12.68 19.70 -17.51
C GLY A 306 -13.13 20.56 -18.69
N THR A 307 -13.51 21.79 -18.40
CA THR A 307 -14.11 22.71 -19.38
C THR A 307 -13.17 23.17 -20.50
N LYS A 308 -11.85 23.00 -20.34
CA LYS A 308 -10.82 23.40 -21.33
C LYS A 308 -9.99 22.24 -21.87
N GLY A 309 -10.23 21.03 -21.39
CA GLY A 309 -9.42 19.88 -21.78
C GLY A 309 -9.67 18.62 -20.97
N LEU A 310 -8.87 17.60 -21.27
CA LEU A 310 -8.86 16.34 -20.54
C LEU A 310 -7.43 15.99 -20.16
N ALA A 311 -7.24 15.49 -18.95
CA ALA A 311 -6.01 14.85 -18.52
C ALA A 311 -6.24 13.35 -18.41
N GLU A 312 -5.33 12.55 -18.94
CA GLU A 312 -5.45 11.10 -18.97
C GLU A 312 -4.12 10.45 -18.58
N ALA A 313 -4.20 9.49 -17.67
CA ALA A 313 -3.05 8.77 -17.16
C ALA A 313 -3.30 7.28 -17.18
N HIS A 314 -2.50 6.54 -17.94
CA HIS A 314 -2.52 5.08 -17.93
C HIS A 314 -1.32 4.52 -17.16
N TYR A 315 -1.45 3.28 -16.67
CA TYR A 315 -0.28 2.52 -16.23
C TYR A 315 0.69 2.30 -17.40
N SER A 316 0.13 1.88 -18.53
CA SER A 316 0.86 1.66 -19.78
C SER A 316 0.32 2.59 -20.86
N GLY A 317 1.19 3.30 -21.58
CA GLY A 317 0.77 4.20 -22.65
C GLY A 317 0.72 5.69 -22.30
N GLY A 318 1.39 6.07 -21.21
CA GLY A 318 1.74 7.45 -20.88
C GLY A 318 0.68 8.28 -20.15
N VAL A 319 1.07 9.52 -19.87
CA VAL A 319 0.24 10.53 -19.18
C VAL A 319 0.25 11.82 -19.99
N PHE A 320 -0.91 12.46 -20.16
CA PHE A 320 -1.04 13.59 -21.08
C PHE A 320 -2.25 14.46 -20.78
N ILE A 321 -2.23 15.66 -21.38
CA ILE A 321 -3.33 16.61 -21.41
C ILE A 321 -3.61 16.96 -22.87
N ASN A 322 -4.89 16.87 -23.25
CA ASN A 322 -5.43 17.40 -24.49
C ASN A 322 -6.39 18.57 -24.21
N GLY A 323 -6.62 19.42 -25.21
CA GLY A 323 -7.44 20.63 -25.08
C GLY A 323 -6.61 21.88 -25.33
N ASP A 324 -6.92 22.97 -24.62
CA ASP A 324 -6.27 24.27 -24.81
C ASP A 324 -4.80 24.27 -24.38
N ASN A 325 -4.46 23.51 -23.32
CA ASN A 325 -3.12 23.46 -22.72
C ASN A 325 -2.47 22.08 -22.90
N LYS A 326 -2.21 21.70 -24.15
CA LYS A 326 -1.67 20.37 -24.48
C LYS A 326 -0.34 20.08 -23.78
N TRP A 327 -0.19 18.86 -23.31
CA TRP A 327 1.06 18.35 -22.73
C TRP A 327 1.13 16.83 -22.86
N ASP A 328 2.34 16.29 -22.99
CA ASP A 328 2.60 14.86 -23.02
C ASP A 328 3.82 14.55 -22.16
N SER A 329 3.72 13.49 -21.36
CA SER A 329 4.83 12.97 -20.54
C SER A 329 6.02 12.46 -21.33
N GLY A 330 5.85 12.19 -22.64
CA GLY A 330 6.87 11.59 -23.49
C GLY A 330 7.03 10.07 -23.32
N ILE A 331 6.19 9.45 -22.48
CA ILE A 331 6.09 8.00 -22.35
C ILE A 331 5.41 7.43 -23.60
N VAL A 332 5.99 6.38 -24.15
CA VAL A 332 5.54 5.76 -25.40
C VAL A 332 4.14 5.16 -25.19
N ARG A 333 3.26 5.38 -26.18
CA ARG A 333 1.83 5.04 -26.11
C ARG A 333 1.57 3.53 -26.17
N SER A 334 2.43 2.80 -26.85
CA SER A 334 2.37 1.34 -26.93
C SER A 334 3.73 0.72 -26.69
N ALA A 335 3.78 -0.35 -25.89
CA ALA A 335 4.99 -1.16 -25.74
C ALA A 335 5.50 -1.72 -27.08
N SER A 336 4.61 -1.91 -28.08
CA SER A 336 5.00 -2.37 -29.42
C SER A 336 5.83 -1.35 -30.21
N GLU A 337 5.84 -0.09 -29.79
CA GLU A 337 6.63 0.97 -30.43
C GLU A 337 8.05 1.07 -29.85
N LEU A 338 8.36 0.34 -28.76
CA LEU A 338 9.68 0.33 -28.16
C LEU A 338 10.66 -0.49 -29.00
N THR A 339 11.79 0.14 -29.34
CA THR A 339 12.96 -0.52 -29.93
C THR A 339 14.10 -0.65 -28.91
N PRO A 340 15.02 -1.63 -29.04
CA PRO A 340 16.19 -1.73 -28.16
C PRO A 340 17.00 -0.43 -28.08
N GLU A 341 17.13 0.30 -29.18
CA GLU A 341 17.82 1.59 -29.22
C GLU A 341 17.07 2.68 -28.43
N SER A 342 15.74 2.74 -28.54
CA SER A 342 14.93 3.70 -27.78
C SER A 342 14.99 3.43 -26.28
N ILE A 343 14.96 2.15 -25.87
CA ILE A 343 15.07 1.74 -24.46
C ILE A 343 16.45 2.12 -23.91
N ALA A 344 17.52 1.90 -24.68
CA ALA A 344 18.87 2.30 -24.27
C ALA A 344 19.03 3.83 -24.09
N LYS A 345 18.17 4.62 -24.75
CA LYS A 345 18.08 6.08 -24.60
C LYS A 345 17.07 6.51 -23.51
N GLY A 346 16.48 5.56 -22.76
CA GLY A 346 15.58 5.81 -21.65
C GLY A 346 14.09 5.82 -22.00
N ALA A 347 13.69 5.39 -23.20
CA ALA A 347 12.27 5.27 -23.55
C ALA A 347 11.58 4.19 -22.72
N SER A 348 10.38 4.50 -22.25
CA SER A 348 9.51 3.57 -21.53
C SER A 348 8.08 3.62 -22.07
N SER A 349 7.35 2.53 -21.88
CA SER A 349 5.90 2.44 -22.11
C SER A 349 5.10 2.43 -20.80
N SER A 350 5.76 2.49 -19.65
CA SER A 350 5.15 2.47 -18.33
C SER A 350 5.28 3.84 -17.67
N SER A 351 4.16 4.38 -17.21
CA SER A 351 4.08 5.67 -16.52
C SER A 351 4.46 5.57 -15.04
N LEU A 352 4.85 4.38 -14.57
CA LEU A 352 5.08 4.07 -13.15
C LEU A 352 6.51 3.60 -12.85
N ASP A 353 7.41 3.61 -13.84
CA ASP A 353 8.77 3.07 -13.71
C ASP A 353 9.54 3.68 -12.54
N ASP A 354 9.33 4.96 -12.27
CA ASP A 354 10.00 5.69 -11.19
C ASP A 354 9.17 5.79 -9.90
N ALA A 355 7.94 5.26 -9.87
CA ALA A 355 7.03 5.39 -8.74
C ALA A 355 7.54 4.71 -7.47
N ASP A 356 7.83 3.40 -7.54
CA ASP A 356 8.40 2.63 -6.42
C ASP A 356 9.81 3.14 -6.05
N PRO A 357 10.74 3.39 -7.01
CA PRO A 357 12.05 4.00 -6.72
C PRO A 357 11.96 5.33 -5.95
N ASN A 358 11.17 6.27 -6.45
CA ASN A 358 11.02 7.60 -5.85
C ASN A 358 10.41 7.51 -4.46
N LYS A 359 9.39 6.66 -4.26
CA LYS A 359 8.75 6.50 -2.96
C LYS A 359 9.67 5.84 -1.94
N GLY A 360 10.40 4.79 -2.35
CA GLY A 360 11.38 4.12 -1.48
C GLY A 360 12.49 5.07 -1.05
N LYS A 361 13.02 5.87 -1.98
CA LYS A 361 14.00 6.91 -1.70
C LYS A 361 13.45 7.96 -0.73
N ALA A 362 12.25 8.48 -0.98
CA ALA A 362 11.62 9.46 -0.10
C ALA A 362 11.39 8.94 1.33
N PHE A 363 11.04 7.65 1.48
CA PHE A 363 10.91 7.03 2.80
C PHE A 363 12.26 7.02 3.53
N ILE A 364 13.32 6.52 2.89
CA ILE A 364 14.65 6.47 3.50
C ILE A 364 15.22 7.87 3.78
N GLU A 365 15.06 8.81 2.86
CA GLU A 365 15.51 10.20 3.03
C GLU A 365 14.78 10.89 4.19
N SER A 366 13.48 10.65 4.37
CA SER A 366 12.73 11.20 5.52
C SER A 366 13.31 10.74 6.86
N ILE A 367 13.84 9.51 6.90
CA ILE A 367 14.46 8.92 8.10
C ILE A 367 15.85 9.52 8.30
N THR A 368 16.71 9.48 7.29
CA THR A 368 18.11 9.87 7.41
C THR A 368 18.31 11.38 7.56
N SER A 369 17.39 12.19 7.02
CA SER A 369 17.42 13.65 7.20
C SER A 369 16.79 14.12 8.51
N GLY A 370 16.03 13.26 9.21
CA GLY A 370 15.20 13.65 10.34
C GLY A 370 13.93 14.43 9.97
N ASN A 371 13.67 14.69 8.68
CA ASN A 371 12.42 15.28 8.20
C ASN A 371 11.33 14.22 8.11
N TYR A 372 10.86 13.77 9.26
CA TYR A 372 9.88 12.69 9.36
C TYR A 372 8.53 13.08 8.77
N LEU A 373 7.99 12.23 7.89
CA LEU A 373 6.69 12.43 7.23
C LEU A 373 5.67 11.42 7.71
N ASN A 374 4.41 11.84 7.83
CA ASN A 374 3.30 10.97 8.19
C ASN A 374 2.22 11.02 7.09
N GLN A 375 2.01 9.90 6.39
CA GLN A 375 1.07 9.79 5.27
C GLN A 375 -0.21 9.03 5.62
N LEU A 376 -0.26 8.43 6.82
CA LEU A 376 -1.24 7.41 7.17
C LEU A 376 -2.68 7.90 7.08
N GLU A 377 -2.97 9.11 7.56
CA GLU A 377 -4.32 9.67 7.48
C GLU A 377 -4.77 9.84 6.03
N SER A 378 -3.90 10.39 5.17
CA SER A 378 -4.19 10.54 3.74
C SER A 378 -4.37 9.20 3.03
N GLY A 379 -3.62 8.17 3.43
CA GLY A 379 -3.78 6.82 2.91
C GLY A 379 -5.07 6.15 3.41
N CYS A 380 -5.48 6.44 4.64
CA CYS A 380 -6.76 5.97 5.19
C CYS A 380 -7.94 6.62 4.47
N HIS A 381 -7.88 7.90 4.11
CA HIS A 381 -8.91 8.54 3.28
C HIS A 381 -9.07 7.85 1.92
N SER A 382 -7.98 7.48 1.25
CA SER A 382 -8.05 6.68 0.01
C SER A 382 -8.61 5.27 0.22
N THR A 383 -8.23 4.62 1.32
CA THR A 383 -8.76 3.30 1.70
C THR A 383 -10.25 3.37 2.01
N LEU A 384 -10.70 4.38 2.77
CA LEU A 384 -12.10 4.65 3.08
C LEU A 384 -12.93 4.95 1.83
N SER A 385 -12.41 5.71 0.87
CA SER A 385 -13.11 5.92 -0.42
C SER A 385 -13.36 4.60 -1.15
N ALA A 386 -12.38 3.71 -1.20
CA ALA A 386 -12.57 2.40 -1.83
C ALA A 386 -13.51 1.49 -1.02
N ILE A 387 -13.47 1.54 0.32
CA ILE A 387 -14.43 0.84 1.18
C ILE A 387 -15.84 1.39 0.91
N LEU A 388 -16.03 2.71 0.83
CA LEU A 388 -17.33 3.34 0.55
C LEU A 388 -17.96 2.78 -0.72
N GLY A 389 -17.20 2.74 -1.82
CA GLY A 389 -17.72 2.19 -3.07
C GLY A 389 -18.01 0.70 -3.01
N ARG A 390 -17.17 -0.07 -2.31
CA ARG A 390 -17.41 -1.49 -2.08
C ARG A 390 -18.70 -1.72 -1.31
N GLU A 391 -18.89 -1.02 -0.19
CA GLU A 391 -20.09 -1.15 0.65
C GLU A 391 -21.35 -0.71 -0.10
N ALA A 392 -21.29 0.42 -0.82
CA ALA A 392 -22.40 0.88 -1.64
C ALA A 392 -22.80 -0.14 -2.72
N ALA A 393 -21.80 -0.75 -3.39
CA ALA A 393 -22.06 -1.78 -4.38
C ALA A 393 -22.59 -3.08 -3.77
N SER A 394 -22.00 -3.54 -2.66
CA SER A 394 -22.40 -4.81 -2.03
C SER A 394 -23.76 -4.74 -1.34
N LYS A 395 -24.14 -3.59 -0.80
CA LYS A 395 -25.47 -3.36 -0.23
C LYS A 395 -26.51 -2.94 -1.28
N GLN A 396 -26.07 -2.53 -2.46
CA GLN A 396 -26.90 -1.94 -3.52
C GLN A 396 -27.70 -0.72 -3.02
N GLU A 397 -27.05 0.10 -2.19
CA GLU A 397 -27.62 1.27 -1.53
C GLU A 397 -26.72 2.50 -1.72
N LYS A 398 -27.29 3.69 -1.56
CA LYS A 398 -26.49 4.91 -1.43
C LYS A 398 -25.92 4.98 -0.03
N ILE A 399 -24.59 4.94 0.07
CA ILE A 399 -23.89 5.06 1.35
C ILE A 399 -23.23 6.43 1.41
N MET A 400 -23.49 7.16 2.50
CA MET A 400 -22.90 8.47 2.75
C MET A 400 -21.50 8.31 3.37
N TRP A 401 -20.58 9.22 3.07
CA TRP A 401 -19.24 9.23 3.67
C TRP A 401 -19.31 9.26 5.20
N ASP A 402 -20.16 10.15 5.75
CA ASP A 402 -20.34 10.30 7.19
C ASP A 402 -20.88 9.03 7.85
N GLU A 403 -21.80 8.32 7.19
CA GLU A 403 -22.30 7.03 7.69
C GLU A 403 -21.16 6.01 7.83
N LEU A 404 -20.29 5.92 6.82
CA LEU A 404 -19.16 5.00 6.82
C LEU A 404 -18.17 5.27 7.97
N ILE A 405 -17.84 6.54 8.21
CA ILE A 405 -16.80 6.91 9.18
C ILE A 405 -17.32 6.93 10.63
N TYR A 406 -18.58 7.30 10.86
CA TYR A 406 -19.14 7.44 12.21
C TYR A 406 -19.84 6.18 12.72
N THR A 407 -20.25 5.27 11.82
CA THR A 407 -20.79 3.95 12.17
C THR A 407 -19.97 2.82 11.55
N PRO A 408 -18.66 2.74 11.87
CA PRO A 408 -17.77 1.80 11.19
C PRO A 408 -18.17 0.36 11.52
N GLN A 409 -18.34 -0.45 10.49
CA GLN A 409 -18.49 -1.89 10.64
C GLN A 409 -17.11 -2.53 10.70
N LYS A 410 -16.90 -3.39 11.69
CA LYS A 410 -15.70 -4.20 11.82
C LYS A 410 -15.88 -5.53 11.10
N ILE A 411 -14.90 -5.89 10.29
CA ILE A 411 -14.79 -7.16 9.60
C ILE A 411 -13.74 -8.01 10.33
N ASP A 412 -14.21 -9.08 10.96
CA ASP A 412 -13.33 -10.08 11.59
C ASP A 412 -13.21 -11.30 10.67
N PRO A 413 -12.01 -11.64 10.18
CA PRO A 413 -11.83 -12.79 9.32
C PRO A 413 -11.97 -14.14 10.05
N LYS A 414 -12.08 -14.14 11.39
CA LYS A 414 -12.26 -15.33 12.24
C LYS A 414 -11.18 -16.39 12.03
N LEU A 415 -9.93 -15.96 11.86
CA LEU A 415 -8.77 -16.83 11.68
C LEU A 415 -8.31 -17.40 13.03
N ASP A 416 -8.08 -18.70 13.12
CA ASP A 416 -7.38 -19.30 14.26
C ASP A 416 -5.87 -19.15 14.09
N LEU A 417 -5.32 -17.98 14.41
CA LEU A 417 -3.88 -17.76 14.26
C LEU A 417 -3.02 -18.64 15.21
N LYS A 418 -3.60 -19.27 16.24
CA LYS A 418 -2.83 -20.11 17.18
C LYS A 418 -2.31 -21.39 16.54
N GLN A 419 -2.89 -21.79 15.40
CA GLN A 419 -2.43 -22.95 14.64
C GLN A 419 -1.05 -22.74 13.98
N PHE A 420 -0.55 -21.50 13.94
CA PHE A 420 0.77 -21.16 13.39
C PHE A 420 1.80 -21.03 14.52
N PRO A 421 2.47 -22.14 14.90
CA PRO A 421 3.33 -22.14 16.08
C PRO A 421 4.54 -21.23 15.88
N ARG A 422 5.00 -20.67 17.00
CA ARG A 422 6.28 -20.00 17.10
C ARG A 422 7.40 -20.98 16.71
N LYS A 423 8.24 -20.59 15.75
CA LYS A 423 9.53 -21.24 15.49
C LYS A 423 10.69 -20.25 15.58
#